data_AF-A0A6V7YA55-F1
#
_entry.id   AF-A0A6V7YA55-F1
#
_cell.length_a   1.000
_cell.length_b   1.000
_cell.length_c   1.000
_cell.angle_alpha   90.00
_cell.angle_beta   90.00
_cell.angle_gamma   90.00
#
_symmetry.space_group_name_H-M   'P 1'
#
loop_
_entity.id
_entity.type
_entity.pdbx_description
1 polymer ?
#
loop_
_entity_poly.entity_id
_entity_poly.type
_entity_poly.pdbx_seq_one_letter_code
_entity_poly.pdbx_strand_id
1 'polypeptide(L)'
;ENGYLVNLAPTDNVAPIQLIGQTFINNMKININGREIFNSNSLYAYKTYLSYELSYSQGSKSSHLNAAGYYFGSDTNLESGVGYDARKRLFSNSNTAQFIAKLDADIFNQPLYLINQCEIDIEILPNDAKFVLISPPVLGIAQPTRYYFEVLNCKLYIKKMDLMDGLALDIA
;
A
#
# COMPACT_ATOMS: atom_id res chain seq x y z
N GLU A 1 9.06 -31.74 2.75
CA GLU A 1 8.83 -31.03 4.03
C GLU A 1 7.48 -30.37 3.95
N ASN A 2 6.55 -30.72 4.86
CA ASN A 2 5.17 -30.24 4.79
C ASN A 2 5.17 -28.73 5.13
N GLY A 3 4.99 -27.88 4.11
CA GLY A 3 5.16 -26.44 4.17
C GLY A 3 4.07 -25.70 4.95
N TYR A 4 4.01 -25.92 6.26
CA TYR A 4 3.11 -25.20 7.15
C TYR A 4 3.68 -23.81 7.45
N LEU A 5 2.80 -22.80 7.44
CA LEU A 5 3.15 -21.45 7.87
C LEU A 5 3.39 -21.46 9.38
N VAL A 6 4.52 -20.90 9.80
CA VAL A 6 4.90 -20.74 11.21
C VAL A 6 5.07 -19.26 11.51
N ASN A 7 4.82 -18.88 12.77
CA ASN A 7 5.03 -17.51 13.19
C ASN A 7 6.52 -17.13 13.11
N LEU A 8 6.79 -15.85 12.82
CA LEU A 8 8.13 -15.28 12.79
C LEU A 8 8.79 -15.40 14.15
N ALA A 9 10.06 -15.82 14.19
CA ALA A 9 10.86 -15.79 15.40
C ALA A 9 11.40 -14.37 15.66
N PRO A 10 11.68 -13.99 16.92
CA PRO A 10 12.27 -12.68 17.24
C PRO A 10 13.61 -12.39 16.54
N THR A 11 14.34 -13.45 16.21
CA THR A 11 15.64 -13.40 15.51
C THR A 11 15.50 -13.26 14.00
N ASP A 12 14.31 -13.47 13.44
CA ASP A 12 14.11 -13.37 11.99
C ASP A 12 14.29 -11.92 11.54
N ASN A 13 15.14 -11.74 10.53
CA ASN A 13 15.39 -10.43 9.96
C ASN A 13 14.58 -10.26 8.67
N VAL A 14 13.33 -9.85 8.84
CA VAL A 14 12.41 -9.54 7.75
C VAL A 14 11.62 -8.30 8.10
N ALA A 15 11.45 -7.41 7.12
CA ALA A 15 10.58 -6.26 7.23
C ALA A 15 9.87 -6.03 5.90
N PRO A 16 8.66 -5.46 5.89
CA PRO A 16 8.06 -5.01 4.64
C PRO A 16 8.84 -3.84 4.04
N ILE A 17 8.67 -3.63 2.74
CA ILE A 17 9.11 -2.41 2.05
C ILE A 17 8.39 -1.18 2.61
N GLN A 18 8.89 0.00 2.25
CA GLN A 18 8.27 1.26 2.64
C GLN A 18 6.84 1.36 2.10
N LEU A 19 6.00 2.10 2.83
CA LEU A 19 4.67 2.49 2.38
C LEU A 19 3.78 1.27 2.05
N ILE A 20 3.91 0.21 2.87
CA ILE A 20 3.25 -1.09 2.63
C ILE A 20 1.74 -0.98 2.46
N GLY A 21 1.09 0.04 3.04
CA GLY A 21 -0.33 0.31 2.85
C GLY A 21 -0.75 0.63 1.40
N GLN A 22 0.21 0.96 0.53
CA GLN A 22 -0.01 1.14 -0.92
C GLN A 22 0.86 0.22 -1.76
N THR A 23 2.10 -0.03 -1.35
CA THR A 23 3.07 -0.80 -2.15
C THR A 23 2.78 -2.30 -2.17
N PHE A 24 1.86 -2.79 -1.33
CA PHE A 24 1.31 -4.15 -1.50
C PHE A 24 0.53 -4.33 -2.81
N ILE A 25 0.11 -3.24 -3.45
CA ILE A 25 -0.62 -3.29 -4.73
C ILE A 25 0.38 -3.32 -5.88
N ASN A 26 0.31 -4.37 -6.70
CA ASN A 26 1.08 -4.52 -7.93
C ASN A 26 0.44 -3.69 -9.05
N ASN A 27 -0.82 -4.01 -9.32
CA ASN A 27 -1.60 -3.35 -10.34
C ASN A 27 -2.96 -2.93 -9.79
N MET A 28 -3.41 -1.76 -10.23
CA MET A 28 -4.74 -1.26 -10.00
C MET A 28 -5.34 -0.82 -11.33
N LYS A 29 -6.56 -1.30 -11.61
CA LYS A 29 -7.37 -0.86 -12.74
C LYS A 29 -8.65 -0.22 -12.24
N ILE A 30 -9.07 0.84 -12.91
CA ILE A 30 -10.30 1.54 -12.60
C ILE A 30 -11.10 1.69 -13.87
N ASN A 31 -12.34 1.20 -13.82
CA ASN A 31 -13.32 1.39 -14.87
C ASN A 31 -14.45 2.28 -14.36
N ILE A 32 -14.94 3.18 -15.20
CA ILE A 32 -16.18 3.93 -14.96
C ILE A 32 -17.16 3.56 -16.07
N ASN A 33 -18.34 3.08 -15.69
CA ASN A 33 -19.39 2.65 -16.64
C ASN A 33 -18.83 1.72 -17.74
N GLY A 34 -18.02 0.73 -17.33
CA GLY A 34 -17.40 -0.25 -18.24
C GLY A 34 -16.24 0.26 -19.10
N ARG A 35 -15.78 1.51 -18.95
CA ARG A 35 -14.62 2.05 -19.66
C ARG A 35 -13.41 2.18 -18.73
N GLU A 36 -12.29 1.59 -19.12
CA GLU A 36 -11.02 1.74 -18.41
C GLU A 36 -10.55 3.19 -18.48
N ILE A 37 -10.43 3.83 -17.32
CA ILE A 37 -9.94 5.20 -17.18
C ILE A 37 -8.54 5.26 -16.58
N PHE A 38 -8.12 4.20 -15.86
CA PHE A 38 -6.83 4.13 -15.21
C PHE A 38 -6.35 2.69 -15.14
N ASN A 39 -5.08 2.48 -15.44
CA ASN A 39 -4.39 1.22 -15.27
C ASN A 39 -2.91 1.49 -14.97
N SER A 40 -2.44 0.97 -13.85
CA SER A 40 -1.04 1.16 -13.43
C SER A 40 -0.03 0.24 -14.11
N ASN A 41 -0.47 -0.71 -14.95
CA ASN A 41 0.37 -1.66 -15.69
C ASN A 41 1.40 -2.41 -14.84
N SER A 42 1.01 -2.87 -13.65
CA SER A 42 1.87 -3.58 -12.69
C SER A 42 3.04 -2.74 -12.15
N LEU A 43 2.90 -1.41 -12.20
CA LEU A 43 3.89 -0.46 -11.71
C LEU A 43 3.33 0.44 -10.60
N TYR A 44 2.20 0.06 -9.98
CA TYR A 44 1.53 0.88 -8.98
C TYR A 44 2.46 1.18 -7.79
N ALA A 45 3.05 0.15 -7.19
CA ALA A 45 3.96 0.30 -6.06
C ALA A 45 5.14 1.25 -6.36
N TYR A 46 5.71 1.18 -7.57
CA TYR A 46 6.80 2.08 -7.98
C TYR A 46 6.32 3.52 -8.16
N LYS A 47 5.21 3.73 -8.88
CA LYS A 47 4.61 5.06 -9.08
C LYS A 47 4.36 5.71 -7.73
N THR A 48 3.67 5.01 -6.84
CA THR A 48 3.26 5.56 -5.56
C THR A 48 4.44 5.81 -4.64
N TYR A 49 5.39 4.88 -4.55
CA TYR A 49 6.59 5.09 -3.75
C TYR A 49 7.37 6.33 -4.21
N LEU A 50 7.63 6.47 -5.52
CA LEU A 50 8.35 7.62 -6.07
C LEU A 50 7.57 8.94 -5.89
N SER A 51 6.26 8.93 -6.14
CA SER A 51 5.39 10.08 -5.89
C SER A 51 5.47 10.52 -4.44
N TYR A 52 5.44 9.59 -3.48
CA TYR A 52 5.51 9.93 -2.06
C TYR A 52 6.90 10.42 -1.65
N GLU A 53 7.96 9.83 -2.18
CA GLU A 53 9.33 10.23 -1.92
C GLU A 53 9.63 11.65 -2.44
N LEU A 54 9.08 12.00 -3.61
CA LEU A 54 9.35 13.28 -4.26
C LEU A 54 8.37 14.40 -3.88
N SER A 55 7.12 14.07 -3.53
CA SER A 55 6.09 15.10 -3.30
C SER A 55 6.01 15.58 -1.84
N TYR A 56 6.36 14.74 -0.87
CA TYR A 56 6.17 15.06 0.54
C TYR A 56 7.45 15.58 1.21
N SER A 57 7.27 16.60 2.03
CA SER A 57 8.34 17.12 2.89
C SER A 57 8.74 16.11 3.96
N GLN A 58 9.95 16.28 4.48
CA GLN A 58 10.49 15.47 5.57
C GLN A 58 9.56 15.42 6.79
N GLY A 59 8.96 16.55 7.17
CA GLY A 59 8.03 16.60 8.31
C GLY A 59 6.76 15.77 8.09
N SER A 60 6.29 15.68 6.85
CA SER A 60 5.13 14.85 6.48
C SER A 60 5.47 13.36 6.55
N LYS A 61 6.65 13.01 6.03
CA LYS A 61 7.22 11.65 6.06
C LYS A 61 7.40 11.09 7.47
N SER A 62 7.77 11.94 8.44
CA SER A 62 7.92 11.53 9.84
C SER A 62 6.62 11.58 10.67
N SER A 63 5.53 12.11 10.13
CA SER A 63 4.26 12.33 10.85
C SER A 63 3.14 11.42 10.34
N HIS A 64 2.26 11.95 9.51
CA HIS A 64 1.03 11.28 9.08
C HIS A 64 1.27 10.16 8.07
N LEU A 65 2.39 10.18 7.32
CA LEU A 65 2.72 9.11 6.37
C LEU A 65 3.02 7.76 7.05
N ASN A 66 3.32 7.77 8.36
CA ASN A 66 3.40 6.55 9.16
C ASN A 66 2.11 5.73 9.09
N ALA A 67 0.94 6.37 8.94
CA ALA A 67 -0.36 5.68 8.81
C ALA A 67 -0.47 4.82 7.54
N ALA A 68 0.27 5.18 6.48
CA ALA A 68 0.38 4.40 5.24
C ALA A 68 1.57 3.42 5.27
N GLY A 69 2.30 3.34 6.40
CA GLY A 69 3.47 2.46 6.58
C GLY A 69 4.78 3.05 6.08
N TYR A 70 4.87 4.37 5.91
CA TYR A 70 6.14 5.04 5.61
C TYR A 70 6.91 5.30 6.89
N TYR A 71 8.17 4.89 6.99
CA TYR A 71 9.01 5.17 8.15
C TYR A 71 10.33 5.79 7.70
N PHE A 72 10.49 7.08 7.94
CA PHE A 72 11.71 7.76 7.54
C PHE A 72 12.96 7.19 8.24
N GLY A 73 14.03 7.02 7.47
CA GLY A 73 15.37 6.71 7.96
C GLY A 73 16.39 7.52 7.17
N SER A 74 17.46 7.96 7.84
CA SER A 74 18.61 8.62 7.20
C SER A 74 19.54 7.62 6.50
N ASP A 75 19.37 6.34 6.78
CA ASP A 75 20.24 5.27 6.29
C ASP A 75 19.86 4.88 4.87
N THR A 76 20.87 4.69 4.02
CA THR A 76 20.70 4.22 2.64
C THR A 76 20.64 2.70 2.52
N ASN A 77 20.89 1.98 3.61
CA ASN A 77 20.82 0.53 3.63
C ASN A 77 19.35 0.06 3.69
N LEU A 78 18.97 -0.82 2.77
CA LEU A 78 17.62 -1.38 2.71
C LEU A 78 17.38 -2.47 3.77
N GLU A 79 18.46 -3.12 4.24
CA GLU A 79 18.42 -4.29 5.13
C GLU A 79 18.71 -3.96 6.60
N SER A 80 19.00 -2.68 6.90
CA SER A 80 19.30 -2.21 8.26
C SER A 80 19.03 -0.71 8.38
N GLY A 81 18.66 -0.25 9.56
CA GLY A 81 18.52 1.17 9.85
C GLY A 81 17.19 1.50 10.52
N VAL A 82 17.06 2.73 10.99
CA VAL A 82 15.94 3.14 11.87
C VAL A 82 14.56 2.88 11.23
N GLY A 83 14.43 3.18 9.93
CA GLY A 83 13.18 2.95 9.21
C GLY A 83 12.87 1.46 9.00
N TYR A 84 13.89 0.65 8.71
CA TYR A 84 13.76 -0.80 8.56
C TYR A 84 13.35 -1.46 9.88
N ASP A 85 14.01 -1.10 10.99
CA ASP A 85 13.71 -1.64 12.32
C ASP A 85 12.32 -1.24 12.80
N ALA A 86 11.88 -0.02 12.50
CA ALA A 86 10.52 0.43 12.80
C ALA A 86 9.46 -0.41 12.07
N ARG A 87 9.65 -0.71 10.78
CA ARG A 87 8.75 -1.56 10.00
C ARG A 87 8.79 -3.02 10.47
N LYS A 88 9.98 -3.55 10.76
CA LYS A 88 10.17 -4.89 11.32
C LYS A 88 9.38 -5.08 12.62
N ARG A 89 9.43 -4.08 13.51
CA ARG A 89 8.77 -4.15 14.82
C ARG A 89 7.24 -4.33 14.70
N LEU A 90 6.61 -3.74 13.69
CA LEU A 90 5.16 -3.87 13.47
C LEU A 90 4.70 -5.31 13.28
N PHE A 91 5.53 -6.14 12.64
CA PHE A 91 5.22 -7.52 12.27
C PHE A 91 5.99 -8.54 13.10
N SER A 92 6.67 -8.10 14.17
CA SER A 92 7.37 -8.99 15.08
C SER A 92 6.42 -10.06 15.65
N ASN A 93 6.89 -11.31 15.73
CA ASN A 93 6.08 -12.47 16.15
C ASN A 93 4.84 -12.74 15.27
N SER A 94 4.87 -12.36 13.99
CA SER A 94 3.72 -12.42 13.08
C SER A 94 2.51 -11.61 13.56
N ASN A 95 2.76 -10.51 14.27
CA ASN A 95 1.70 -9.56 14.60
C ASN A 95 1.12 -8.90 13.34
N THR A 96 -0.17 -8.57 13.41
CA THR A 96 -0.89 -7.87 12.34
C THR A 96 -0.77 -6.36 12.50
N ALA A 97 -0.55 -5.64 11.42
CA ALA A 97 -0.58 -4.18 11.39
C ALA A 97 -1.70 -3.68 10.48
N GLN A 98 -2.29 -2.53 10.81
CA GLN A 98 -3.33 -1.87 10.02
C GLN A 98 -2.79 -0.58 9.41
N PHE A 99 -3.10 -0.35 8.15
CA PHE A 99 -2.68 0.83 7.41
C PHE A 99 -3.88 1.49 6.76
N ILE A 100 -3.80 2.81 6.62
CA ILE A 100 -4.76 3.60 5.87
C ILE A 100 -4.00 4.50 4.91
N ALA A 101 -4.39 4.45 3.64
CA ALA A 101 -3.80 5.25 2.59
C ALA A 101 -4.85 5.59 1.54
N LYS A 102 -4.62 6.71 0.85
CA LYS A 102 -5.42 7.10 -0.31
C LYS A 102 -5.01 6.23 -1.50
N LEU A 103 -5.93 5.85 -2.38
CA LEU A 103 -5.55 5.19 -3.63
C LEU A 103 -4.91 6.21 -4.59
N ASP A 104 -3.76 5.87 -5.17
CA ASP A 104 -2.97 6.72 -6.06
C ASP A 104 -3.41 6.55 -7.52
N ALA A 105 -4.64 6.99 -7.78
CA ALA A 105 -5.19 7.13 -9.12
C ALA A 105 -5.56 8.58 -9.38
N ASP A 106 -5.40 9.01 -10.63
CA ASP A 106 -5.59 10.42 -11.00
C ASP A 106 -7.05 10.86 -10.79
N ILE A 107 -8.01 9.95 -11.00
CA ILE A 107 -9.44 10.17 -10.73
C ILE A 107 -9.75 10.44 -9.25
N PHE A 108 -8.90 10.01 -8.32
CA PHE A 108 -9.08 10.28 -6.89
C PHE A 108 -8.39 11.58 -6.46
N ASN A 109 -7.64 12.24 -7.36
CA ASN A 109 -6.95 13.50 -7.11
C ASN A 109 -7.69 14.72 -7.66
N GLN A 110 -8.82 14.55 -8.34
CA GLN A 110 -9.63 15.68 -8.79
C GLN A 110 -10.44 16.35 -7.66
N PRO A 111 -10.76 17.65 -7.77
CA PRO A 111 -11.55 18.37 -6.78
C PRO A 111 -13.07 18.11 -6.87
N LEU A 112 -13.56 17.51 -7.96
CA LEU A 112 -14.99 17.31 -8.21
C LEU A 112 -15.48 15.95 -7.69
N TYR A 113 -16.72 15.93 -7.23
CA TYR A 113 -17.42 14.70 -6.91
C TYR A 113 -17.91 14.01 -8.19
N LEU A 114 -17.99 12.69 -8.14
CA LEU A 114 -18.63 11.93 -9.19
C LEU A 114 -20.14 12.12 -9.12
N ILE A 115 -20.76 12.27 -10.29
CA ILE A 115 -22.21 12.36 -10.42
C ILE A 115 -22.85 11.02 -10.03
N ASN A 116 -24.13 11.09 -9.65
CA ASN A 116 -24.91 9.88 -9.36
C ASN A 116 -25.03 8.98 -10.61
N GLN A 117 -25.36 7.71 -10.38
CA GLN A 117 -25.52 6.70 -11.44
C GLN A 117 -24.24 6.39 -12.24
N CYS A 118 -23.06 6.67 -11.67
CA CYS A 118 -21.79 6.14 -12.16
C CYS A 118 -21.42 4.85 -11.42
N GLU A 119 -21.17 3.79 -12.17
CA GLU A 119 -20.57 2.55 -11.67
C GLU A 119 -19.04 2.69 -11.72
N ILE A 120 -18.38 2.39 -10.60
CA ILE A 120 -16.91 2.42 -10.49
C ILE A 120 -16.45 1.03 -10.10
N ASP A 121 -15.69 0.40 -10.99
CA ASP A 121 -15.02 -0.86 -10.70
C ASP A 121 -13.56 -0.58 -10.38
N ILE A 122 -13.12 -1.01 -9.20
CA ILE A 122 -11.72 -0.92 -8.78
C ILE A 122 -11.19 -2.34 -8.63
N GLU A 123 -10.30 -2.74 -9.52
CA GLU A 123 -9.60 -4.02 -9.48
C GLU A 123 -8.21 -3.81 -8.87
N ILE A 124 -7.89 -4.54 -7.80
CA ILE A 124 -6.59 -4.48 -7.12
C ILE A 124 -5.94 -5.86 -7.21
N LEU A 125 -4.76 -5.90 -7.82
CA LEU A 125 -3.90 -7.08 -7.85
C LEU A 125 -2.75 -6.89 -6.86
N PRO A 126 -2.58 -7.78 -5.86
CA PRO A 126 -1.50 -7.68 -4.89
C PRO A 126 -0.14 -8.05 -5.50
N ASN A 127 0.93 -7.53 -4.89
CA ASN A 127 2.32 -7.88 -5.19
C ASN A 127 2.70 -9.23 -4.58
N ASP A 128 3.72 -9.85 -5.19
CA ASP A 128 4.34 -11.06 -4.64
C ASP A 128 5.03 -10.74 -3.29
N ALA A 129 5.02 -11.70 -2.38
CA ALA A 129 5.71 -11.64 -1.09
C ALA A 129 7.20 -11.29 -1.27
N LYS A 130 7.83 -11.79 -2.34
CA LYS A 130 9.23 -11.49 -2.71
C LYS A 130 9.49 -10.02 -2.97
N PHE A 131 8.49 -9.30 -3.47
CA PHE A 131 8.62 -7.88 -3.77
C PHE A 131 8.35 -7.02 -2.52
N VAL A 132 7.35 -7.39 -1.73
CA VAL A 132 6.92 -6.58 -0.58
C VAL A 132 7.75 -6.82 0.68
N LEU A 133 8.54 -7.88 0.75
CA LEU A 133 9.38 -8.21 1.90
C LEU A 133 10.86 -8.02 1.58
N ILE A 134 11.57 -7.39 2.52
CA ILE A 134 13.03 -7.31 2.54
C ILE A 134 13.51 -8.27 3.63
N SER A 135 14.36 -9.23 3.24
CA SER A 135 15.08 -10.10 4.17
C SER A 135 16.49 -10.35 3.65
N PRO A 136 17.54 -10.16 4.47
CA PRO A 136 18.91 -10.42 4.04
C PRO A 136 19.12 -11.88 3.62
N PRO A 137 20.05 -12.15 2.70
CA PRO A 137 20.43 -13.51 2.36
C PRO A 137 21.03 -14.23 3.56
N VAL A 138 20.41 -15.34 3.97
CA VAL A 138 21.00 -16.25 4.97
C VAL A 138 22.02 -17.15 4.26
N LEU A 139 23.27 -17.12 4.72
CA LEU A 139 24.35 -17.95 4.17
C LEU A 139 23.96 -19.44 4.21
N GLY A 140 24.08 -20.13 3.08
CA GLY A 140 23.88 -21.58 2.98
C GLY A 140 22.45 -22.06 2.67
N ILE A 141 21.48 -21.15 2.52
CA ILE A 141 20.12 -21.48 2.07
C ILE A 141 19.89 -20.84 0.70
N ALA A 142 19.82 -21.64 -0.37
CA ALA A 142 19.28 -21.18 -1.64
C ALA A 142 17.83 -20.77 -1.38
N GLN A 143 17.42 -19.53 -1.66
CA GLN A 143 16.13 -19.00 -1.21
C GLN A 143 14.94 -19.45 -2.08
N PRO A 144 14.12 -20.46 -1.71
CA PRO A 144 12.69 -20.34 -1.87
C PRO A 144 12.19 -19.36 -0.81
N THR A 145 11.22 -18.52 -1.16
CA THR A 145 10.65 -17.45 -0.33
C THR A 145 10.35 -17.95 1.09
N ARG A 146 11.22 -17.65 2.06
CA ARG A 146 11.09 -18.14 3.45
C ARG A 146 9.90 -17.50 4.18
N TYR A 147 9.54 -16.29 3.76
CA TYR A 147 8.52 -15.48 4.41
C TYR A 147 7.38 -15.21 3.44
N TYR A 148 6.17 -15.16 3.98
CA TYR A 148 4.95 -14.89 3.22
C TYR A 148 4.26 -13.66 3.80
N PHE A 149 3.77 -12.77 2.93
CA PHE A 149 2.99 -11.60 3.32
C PHE A 149 1.52 -11.87 3.02
N GLU A 150 0.67 -11.72 4.03
CA GLU A 150 -0.76 -11.98 3.92
C GLU A 150 -1.57 -10.71 4.18
N VAL A 151 -2.53 -10.44 3.29
CA VAL A 151 -3.51 -9.38 3.46
C VAL A 151 -4.78 -10.00 4.03
N LEU A 152 -5.03 -9.75 5.32
CA LEU A 152 -6.17 -10.36 6.03
C LEU A 152 -7.51 -9.73 5.62
N ASN A 153 -7.57 -8.40 5.59
CA ASN A 153 -8.80 -7.67 5.30
C ASN A 153 -8.49 -6.33 4.61
N CYS A 154 -9.31 -5.96 3.63
CA CYS A 154 -9.29 -4.64 3.01
C CYS A 154 -10.65 -3.95 3.19
N LYS A 155 -10.64 -2.64 3.47
CA LYS A 155 -11.83 -1.80 3.56
C LYS A 155 -11.60 -0.53 2.75
N LEU A 156 -12.57 -0.18 1.92
CA LEU A 156 -12.57 1.06 1.15
C LEU A 156 -13.48 2.09 1.83
N TYR A 157 -12.93 3.28 2.11
CA TYR A 157 -13.69 4.40 2.66
C TYR A 157 -14.02 5.39 1.55
N ILE A 158 -15.32 5.67 1.37
CA ILE A 158 -15.83 6.57 0.33
C ILE A 158 -16.56 7.73 1.01
N LYS A 159 -16.18 8.96 0.69
CA LYS A 159 -16.90 10.16 1.12
C LYS A 159 -18.11 10.38 0.21
N LYS A 160 -19.31 10.42 0.82
CA LYS A 160 -20.57 10.74 0.13
C LYS A 160 -21.05 12.12 0.58
N MET A 161 -21.71 12.85 -0.32
CA MET A 161 -22.29 14.17 -0.06
C MET A 161 -23.72 14.16 -0.55
N ASP A 162 -24.64 14.62 0.28
CA ASP A 162 -26.04 14.81 -0.11
C ASP A 162 -26.24 16.26 -0.55
N LEU A 163 -26.92 16.43 -1.69
CA LEU A 163 -27.29 17.74 -2.22
C LEU A 163 -28.67 18.12 -1.69
N MET A 164 -28.88 19.41 -1.39
CA MET A 164 -30.21 19.93 -1.10
C MET A 164 -31.06 19.94 -2.39
N ASP A 165 -32.36 19.66 -2.26
CA ASP A 165 -33.28 19.52 -3.41
C ASP A 165 -33.26 20.71 -4.37
N GLY A 166 -33.08 21.94 -3.86
CA GLY A 166 -33.00 23.16 -4.69
C GLY A 166 -31.75 23.27 -5.56
N LEU A 167 -30.66 22.58 -5.21
CA LEU A 167 -29.40 22.54 -5.97
C LEU A 167 -29.33 21.32 -6.90
N ALA A 168 -30.09 20.27 -6.61
CA ALA A 168 -30.15 19.07 -7.45
C ALA A 168 -30.80 19.32 -8.81
N LEU A 169 -31.73 20.29 -8.90
CA LEU A 169 -32.42 20.65 -10.15
C LEU A 169 -31.51 21.39 -11.16
N ASP A 170 -30.45 22.06 -10.72
CA ASP A 170 -29.58 22.88 -11.58
C ASP A 170 -28.44 22.07 -12.24
N ILE A 171 -28.36 20.76 -11.92
CA ILE A 171 -27.36 19.81 -12.44
C ILE A 171 -27.97 18.83 -13.47
N ALA A 172 -29.30 18.88 -13.67
CA ALA A 172 -30.03 18.02 -14.61
C ALA A 172 -30.04 18.55 -16.05
#